data_AF-A0A956RA06-F1
#
_entry.id   AF-A0A956RA06-F1
#
_cell.length_a   1.000
_cell.length_b   1.000
_cell.length_c   1.000
_cell.angle_alpha   90.00
_cell.angle_beta   90.00
_cell.angle_gamma   90.00
#
_symmetry.space_group_name_H-M   'P 1'
#
loop_
_entity.id
_entity.type
_entity.pdbx_description
1 polymer ?
#
loop_
_entity_poly.entity_id
_entity_poly.type
_entity_poly.pdbx_seq_one_letter_code
_entity_poly.pdbx_strand_id
1 'polypeptide(L)'
;MKPHTLGRFLCGSALVFSTFACDTDESELGRPGAERPFDEYEDEDDRIVGGSDTNITAVPWQVSIQTNTGFHFCGGSIIDEEWILTAAHCMTNNNGSPSSTSNMRVKAGVTQKNGSGQLRTIANLYVAPGYNGDPSKGHDAALLHLSSPLDLSGNTASAITLATEAEAQYFAPGIDALVSGWGTLSSGGSSPNTLQSVEVPIVSNAQAAAAYGAGSVTADQIAAGILGVGGVDSCQGDSGGPFVVSSPGGPLLAGIVSWGIGCADANYPGMYSRVSHFVDWVNDTTGGVGGGGGGGGGGGGGGGVGSCEGRCGNYSAGLSCQCDAQCSTYGDCCPDLDAVCGGGGGGGPQPGPGSCVGKCGKKSGTCWCDNSCAQYGDCCDNKVEVCG
;
A
#
# COMPACT_ATOMS: atom_id res chain seq x y z
N MET A 1 8.08 47.83 47.60
CA MET A 1 6.99 48.81 47.80
C MET A 1 6.18 48.90 46.51
N LYS A 2 4.85 49.02 46.63
CA LYS A 2 3.82 48.85 45.57
C LYS A 2 3.78 47.46 44.91
N PRO A 3 2.55 46.90 44.78
CA PRO A 3 1.93 46.79 43.45
C PRO A 3 0.46 47.28 43.38
N HIS A 4 -0.12 47.15 42.19
CA HIS A 4 -1.44 47.60 41.71
C HIS A 4 -1.95 46.53 40.69
N THR A 5 -3.23 46.23 40.44
CA THR A 5 -4.56 46.58 41.04
C THR A 5 -5.56 45.48 40.58
N LEU A 6 -6.70 45.28 41.26
CA LEU A 6 -7.79 44.37 40.84
C LEU A 6 -9.09 45.14 40.53
N GLY A 7 -9.89 44.68 39.56
CA GLY A 7 -11.18 45.26 39.20
C GLY A 7 -12.23 44.20 38.86
N ARG A 8 -13.42 44.31 39.49
CA ARG A 8 -14.63 43.51 39.23
C ARG A 8 -15.64 44.32 38.41
N PHE A 9 -16.55 43.66 37.73
CA PHE A 9 -17.83 44.25 37.28
C PHE A 9 -19.01 43.30 37.51
N LEU A 10 -20.19 43.87 37.74
CA LEU A 10 -21.49 43.20 37.86
C LEU A 10 -22.56 44.00 37.11
N CYS A 11 -23.68 43.34 36.79
CA CYS A 11 -24.72 43.82 35.88
C CYS A 11 -25.79 44.72 36.52
N GLY A 12 -26.49 45.55 35.73
CA GLY A 12 -27.65 46.35 36.12
C GLY A 12 -28.28 47.13 34.95
N SER A 13 -29.61 47.25 34.90
CA SER A 13 -30.38 47.57 33.68
C SER A 13 -31.10 48.94 33.66
N ALA A 14 -31.40 49.40 32.43
CA ALA A 14 -32.56 50.21 31.99
C ALA A 14 -32.65 51.73 32.30
N LEU A 15 -32.82 52.53 31.22
CA LEU A 15 -33.75 53.69 31.08
C LEU A 15 -33.72 54.32 29.66
N VAL A 16 -34.77 54.03 28.86
CA VAL A 16 -35.68 54.93 28.09
C VAL A 16 -35.16 56.20 27.36
N PHE A 17 -35.55 56.40 26.07
CA PHE A 17 -36.39 57.53 25.56
C PHE A 17 -36.64 57.57 24.02
N SER A 18 -37.90 57.90 23.62
CA SER A 18 -38.33 58.59 22.36
C SER A 18 -38.17 57.88 20.97
N THR A 19 -39.07 58.01 19.96
CA THR A 19 -40.42 58.64 19.84
C THR A 19 -41.16 58.22 18.55
N PHE A 20 -42.50 58.41 18.55
CA PHE A 20 -43.44 58.58 17.40
C PHE A 20 -43.74 57.40 16.45
N ALA A 21 -44.98 57.43 15.91
CA ALA A 21 -45.58 56.47 14.98
C ALA A 21 -46.48 57.18 13.97
N CYS A 22 -46.52 56.69 12.71
CA CYS A 22 -47.74 56.37 11.93
C CYS A 22 -47.41 55.98 10.47
N ASP A 23 -48.31 55.18 9.89
CA ASP A 23 -48.41 54.73 8.48
C ASP A 23 -48.09 55.75 7.38
N THR A 24 -47.57 55.23 6.25
CA THR A 24 -47.89 55.70 4.88
C THR A 24 -47.80 54.56 3.87
N ASP A 25 -48.76 54.54 2.93
CA ASP A 25 -48.87 53.62 1.79
C ASP A 25 -48.37 54.28 0.48
N GLU A 26 -47.93 53.46 -0.48
CA GLU A 26 -47.60 53.68 -1.92
C GLU A 26 -47.28 55.09 -2.49
N SER A 27 -46.14 55.23 -3.19
CA SER A 27 -46.08 55.43 -4.68
C SER A 27 -44.72 55.93 -5.26
N GLU A 28 -44.56 55.76 -6.59
CA GLU A 28 -43.52 56.33 -7.48
C GLU A 28 -42.13 55.65 -7.61
N LEU A 29 -42.14 54.52 -8.35
CA LEU A 29 -41.37 54.28 -9.59
C LEU A 29 -39.82 54.41 -9.62
N GLY A 30 -39.16 53.25 -9.57
CA GLY A 30 -37.84 52.99 -10.18
C GLY A 30 -37.66 51.50 -10.54
N ARG A 31 -37.39 51.17 -11.81
CA ARG A 31 -37.16 49.81 -12.34
C ARG A 31 -35.84 49.76 -13.13
N PRO A 32 -35.23 48.59 -13.43
CA PRO A 32 -35.43 47.22 -12.88
C PRO A 32 -34.11 46.54 -12.43
N GLY A 33 -34.16 45.39 -11.74
CA GLY A 33 -32.96 44.55 -11.61
C GLY A 33 -32.97 43.45 -10.54
N ALA A 34 -33.68 42.34 -10.82
CA ALA A 34 -33.56 41.01 -10.21
C ALA A 34 -32.72 40.85 -8.91
N GLU A 35 -33.42 40.77 -7.77
CA GLU A 35 -32.90 40.03 -6.63
C GLU A 35 -32.91 38.52 -6.97
N ARG A 36 -31.76 37.86 -6.82
CA ARG A 36 -31.71 36.40 -6.68
C ARG A 36 -31.64 36.10 -5.19
N PRO A 37 -32.38 35.12 -4.66
CA PRO A 37 -32.13 34.59 -3.32
C PRO A 37 -30.68 34.10 -3.24
N PHE A 38 -30.12 34.10 -2.03
CA PHE A 38 -28.87 33.39 -1.77
C PHE A 38 -29.07 31.92 -2.12
N ASP A 39 -28.19 31.39 -2.97
CA ASP A 39 -28.23 29.97 -3.30
C ASP A 39 -28.09 29.14 -2.01
N GLU A 40 -29.10 28.32 -1.73
CA GLU A 40 -28.96 27.21 -0.79
C GLU A 40 -27.81 26.34 -1.31
N TYR A 41 -26.73 26.25 -0.53
CA TYR A 41 -25.79 25.15 -0.69
C TYR A 41 -26.56 23.89 -0.32
N GLU A 42 -26.93 23.08 -1.31
CA GLU A 42 -27.49 21.76 -1.04
C GLU A 42 -26.41 20.92 -0.36
N ASP A 43 -26.65 20.59 0.92
CA ASP A 43 -25.83 19.68 1.70
C ASP A 43 -25.99 18.25 1.15
N GLU A 44 -25.27 17.96 0.07
CA GLU A 44 -25.10 16.63 -0.54
C GLU A 44 -24.25 15.76 0.40
N ASP A 45 -24.88 15.22 1.45
CA ASP A 45 -24.27 14.47 2.54
C ASP A 45 -24.30 12.95 2.30
N ASP A 46 -23.67 12.53 1.19
CA ASP A 46 -23.39 11.12 0.82
C ASP A 46 -22.03 11.05 0.07
N ARG A 47 -20.94 11.53 0.69
CA ARG A 47 -19.57 11.59 0.10
C ARG A 47 -18.52 10.99 1.02
N ILE A 48 -17.42 10.43 0.47
CA ILE A 48 -16.23 10.08 1.29
C ILE A 48 -15.91 11.33 2.11
N VAL A 49 -15.49 11.22 3.38
CA VAL A 49 -15.41 12.42 4.21
C VAL A 49 -14.48 13.43 3.52
N GLY A 50 -15.01 14.60 3.15
CA GLY A 50 -14.31 15.64 2.37
C GLY A 50 -14.13 15.40 0.85
N GLY A 51 -14.51 14.23 0.32
CA GLY A 51 -14.37 13.83 -1.08
C GLY A 51 -15.52 14.22 -2.01
N SER A 52 -15.47 13.70 -3.24
CA SER A 52 -16.48 13.93 -4.30
C SER A 52 -16.64 12.72 -5.24
N ASP A 53 -17.77 12.70 -5.96
CA ASP A 53 -18.01 11.83 -7.11
C ASP A 53 -16.82 11.82 -8.09
N THR A 54 -16.42 10.63 -8.53
CA THR A 54 -15.37 10.44 -9.53
C THR A 54 -15.78 9.39 -10.56
N ASN A 55 -15.04 9.31 -11.66
CA ASN A 55 -15.27 8.34 -12.72
C ASN A 55 -14.19 7.25 -12.69
N ILE A 56 -14.55 6.00 -13.01
CA ILE A 56 -13.57 4.93 -13.11
C ILE A 56 -12.45 5.23 -14.12
N THR A 57 -12.70 6.05 -15.15
CA THR A 57 -11.66 6.47 -16.09
C THR A 57 -10.59 7.40 -15.48
N ALA A 58 -10.83 7.98 -14.31
CA ALA A 58 -9.85 8.77 -13.56
C ALA A 58 -9.00 7.90 -12.60
N VAL A 59 -9.54 6.76 -12.16
CA VAL A 59 -8.90 5.79 -11.26
C VAL A 59 -9.05 4.35 -11.79
N PRO A 60 -8.58 4.03 -13.02
CA PRO A 60 -8.90 2.77 -13.71
C PRO A 60 -8.31 1.51 -13.06
N TRP A 61 -7.43 1.66 -12.08
CA TRP A 61 -6.93 0.58 -11.22
C TRP A 61 -7.89 0.21 -10.10
N GLN A 62 -8.93 1.01 -9.80
CA GLN A 62 -9.88 0.71 -8.74
C GLN A 62 -10.70 -0.54 -9.06
N VAL A 63 -10.76 -1.47 -8.10
CA VAL A 63 -11.75 -2.56 -8.12
C VAL A 63 -12.65 -2.57 -6.88
N SER A 64 -13.81 -3.19 -7.03
CA SER A 64 -14.75 -3.52 -5.96
C SER A 64 -14.68 -5.02 -5.69
N ILE A 65 -14.21 -5.42 -4.51
CA ILE A 65 -14.33 -6.80 -4.03
C ILE A 65 -15.73 -6.98 -3.46
N GLN A 66 -16.41 -8.01 -3.94
CA GLN A 66 -17.82 -8.29 -3.67
C GLN A 66 -18.04 -9.74 -3.27
N THR A 67 -19.09 -10.01 -2.51
CA THR A 67 -19.66 -11.36 -2.43
C THR A 67 -20.33 -11.75 -3.75
N ASN A 68 -20.65 -13.03 -3.92
CA ASN A 68 -21.43 -13.52 -5.06
C ASN A 68 -22.84 -12.89 -5.16
N THR A 69 -23.41 -12.38 -4.07
CA THR A 69 -24.68 -11.61 -4.10
C THR A 69 -24.50 -10.16 -4.56
N GLY A 70 -23.26 -9.70 -4.76
CA GLY A 70 -22.94 -8.33 -5.15
C GLY A 70 -22.80 -7.34 -4.00
N PHE A 71 -22.77 -7.82 -2.76
CA PHE A 71 -22.44 -6.98 -1.60
C PHE A 71 -20.94 -6.66 -1.64
N HIS A 72 -20.61 -5.39 -1.84
CA HIS A 72 -19.25 -4.87 -1.72
C HIS A 72 -18.84 -4.79 -0.25
N PHE A 73 -17.60 -5.20 0.04
CA PHE A 73 -17.06 -5.15 1.41
C PHE A 73 -15.64 -4.56 1.49
N CYS A 74 -14.86 -4.61 0.41
CA CYS A 74 -13.52 -4.03 0.32
C CYS A 74 -13.20 -3.58 -1.11
N GLY A 75 -12.27 -2.63 -1.24
CA GLY A 75 -11.63 -2.22 -2.49
C GLY A 75 -10.40 -3.07 -2.86
N GLY A 76 -9.76 -2.70 -3.95
CA GLY A 76 -8.53 -3.30 -4.44
C GLY A 76 -7.90 -2.45 -5.55
N SER A 77 -6.66 -2.77 -5.91
CA SER A 77 -5.91 -2.14 -7.00
C SER A 77 -5.54 -3.19 -8.06
N ILE A 78 -5.84 -2.96 -9.33
CA ILE A 78 -5.30 -3.73 -10.46
C ILE A 78 -3.80 -3.46 -10.53
N ILE A 79 -2.98 -4.51 -10.38
CA ILE A 79 -1.52 -4.41 -10.56
C ILE A 79 -1.05 -5.13 -11.82
N ASP A 80 -1.86 -6.07 -12.34
CA ASP A 80 -1.68 -6.76 -13.62
C ASP A 80 -3.06 -7.24 -14.14
N GLU A 81 -3.16 -7.77 -15.36
CA GLU A 81 -4.42 -8.34 -15.88
C GLU A 81 -4.95 -9.51 -15.04
N GLU A 82 -4.10 -10.33 -14.43
CA GLU A 82 -4.52 -11.45 -13.55
C GLU A 82 -4.35 -11.17 -12.05
N TRP A 83 -3.87 -9.99 -11.63
CA TRP A 83 -3.51 -9.72 -10.24
C TRP A 83 -4.11 -8.44 -9.65
N ILE A 84 -4.74 -8.60 -8.47
CA ILE A 84 -5.23 -7.51 -7.64
C ILE A 84 -4.47 -7.47 -6.31
N LEU A 85 -4.01 -6.29 -5.91
CA LEU A 85 -3.51 -6.01 -4.57
C LEU A 85 -4.62 -5.41 -3.69
N THR A 86 -4.77 -5.91 -2.47
CA THR A 86 -5.78 -5.47 -1.49
C THR A 86 -5.25 -5.67 -0.06
N ALA A 87 -6.06 -5.40 0.96
CA ALA A 87 -5.70 -5.60 2.37
C ALA A 87 -5.88 -7.06 2.79
N ALA A 88 -5.05 -7.54 3.72
CA ALA A 88 -5.17 -8.89 4.28
C ALA A 88 -6.43 -9.03 5.13
N HIS A 89 -6.80 -8.02 5.92
CA HIS A 89 -7.96 -8.07 6.82
C HIS A 89 -9.29 -8.30 6.08
N CYS A 90 -9.39 -7.87 4.82
CA CYS A 90 -10.51 -8.16 3.92
C CYS A 90 -10.65 -9.65 3.58
N MET A 91 -9.53 -10.38 3.59
CA MET A 91 -9.37 -11.70 2.99
C MET A 91 -9.03 -12.79 4.01
N THR A 92 -9.00 -12.47 5.31
CA THR A 92 -8.62 -13.39 6.40
C THR A 92 -9.68 -13.45 7.50
N ASN A 93 -9.55 -14.41 8.40
CA ASN A 93 -10.20 -14.37 9.72
C ASN A 93 -9.34 -13.60 10.75
N ASN A 94 -9.87 -13.44 11.97
CA ASN A 94 -9.23 -12.72 13.08
C ASN A 94 -7.87 -13.30 13.55
N ASN A 95 -7.44 -14.45 13.03
CA ASN A 95 -6.14 -15.06 13.32
C ASN A 95 -5.16 -14.91 12.12
N GLY A 96 -5.47 -14.04 11.15
CA GLY A 96 -4.69 -13.85 9.93
C GLY A 96 -4.76 -15.01 8.94
N SER A 97 -5.59 -16.03 9.20
CA SER A 97 -5.68 -17.19 8.31
C SER A 97 -6.54 -16.87 7.08
N PRO A 98 -6.15 -17.24 5.85
CA PRO A 98 -6.91 -16.98 4.64
C PRO A 98 -8.36 -17.49 4.70
N SER A 99 -9.30 -16.65 4.26
CA SER A 99 -10.72 -16.97 4.13
C SER A 99 -11.02 -17.68 2.81
N SER A 100 -12.13 -18.43 2.77
CA SER A 100 -12.58 -19.10 1.54
C SER A 100 -13.06 -18.08 0.49
N THR A 101 -12.37 -18.02 -0.64
CA THR A 101 -12.68 -17.11 -1.77
C THR A 101 -13.86 -17.55 -2.63
N SER A 102 -14.38 -18.77 -2.45
CA SER A 102 -15.47 -19.34 -3.26
C SER A 102 -16.76 -18.50 -3.34
N ASN A 103 -17.01 -17.66 -2.33
CA ASN A 103 -18.15 -16.74 -2.26
C ASN A 103 -17.81 -15.30 -2.65
N MET A 104 -16.61 -15.05 -3.18
CA MET A 104 -16.05 -13.73 -3.47
C MET A 104 -15.73 -13.56 -4.96
N ARG A 105 -15.82 -12.33 -5.43
CA ARG A 105 -15.52 -11.93 -6.81
C ARG A 105 -14.97 -10.51 -6.86
N VAL A 106 -14.15 -10.23 -7.85
CA VAL A 106 -13.65 -8.89 -8.17
C VAL A 106 -14.53 -8.30 -9.27
N LYS A 107 -14.92 -7.02 -9.12
CA LYS A 107 -15.53 -6.21 -10.16
C LYS A 107 -14.63 -5.02 -10.51
N ALA A 108 -14.18 -4.95 -11.76
CA ALA A 108 -13.39 -3.85 -12.32
C ALA A 108 -14.18 -3.08 -13.39
N GLY A 109 -13.74 -1.85 -13.70
CA GLY A 109 -14.28 -1.09 -14.83
C GLY A 109 -15.66 -0.47 -14.63
N VAL A 110 -16.04 -0.14 -13.39
CA VAL A 110 -17.33 0.51 -13.09
C VAL A 110 -17.17 1.79 -12.29
N THR A 111 -17.94 2.83 -12.63
CA THR A 111 -18.16 4.00 -11.76
C THR A 111 -19.25 3.71 -10.73
N GLN A 112 -20.33 3.04 -11.15
CA GLN A 112 -21.44 2.68 -10.28
C GLN A 112 -21.22 1.28 -9.70
N LYS A 113 -21.26 1.12 -8.37
CA LYS A 113 -21.02 -0.13 -7.62
C LYS A 113 -21.90 -1.29 -8.11
N ASN A 114 -23.18 -1.00 -8.39
CA ASN A 114 -24.14 -1.94 -8.97
C ASN A 114 -24.07 -2.07 -10.50
N GLY A 115 -23.25 -1.27 -11.18
CA GLY A 115 -23.13 -1.21 -12.64
C GLY A 115 -22.54 -2.47 -13.29
N SER A 116 -22.63 -2.51 -14.62
CA SER A 116 -22.04 -3.57 -15.45
C SER A 116 -20.58 -3.28 -15.73
N GLY A 117 -19.72 -4.28 -15.50
CA GLY A 117 -18.28 -4.20 -15.71
C GLY A 117 -17.66 -5.60 -15.67
N GLN A 118 -16.34 -5.66 -15.55
CA GLN A 118 -15.62 -6.93 -15.61
C GLN A 118 -15.72 -7.67 -14.28
N LEU A 119 -16.39 -8.83 -14.28
CA LEU A 119 -16.44 -9.74 -13.15
C LEU A 119 -15.42 -10.87 -13.31
N ARG A 120 -14.65 -11.15 -12.26
CA ARG A 120 -13.73 -12.30 -12.16
C ARG A 120 -13.88 -12.98 -10.81
N THR A 121 -13.80 -14.31 -10.78
CA THR A 121 -13.66 -15.06 -9.53
C THR A 121 -12.18 -15.09 -9.14
N ILE A 122 -11.91 -15.34 -7.85
CA ILE A 122 -10.54 -15.42 -7.32
C ILE A 122 -10.11 -16.88 -7.35
N ALA A 123 -9.06 -17.20 -8.11
CA ALA A 123 -8.48 -18.54 -8.19
C ALA A 123 -7.61 -18.83 -6.96
N ASN A 124 -6.65 -17.95 -6.65
CA ASN A 124 -5.76 -18.08 -5.50
C ASN A 124 -5.76 -16.80 -4.66
N LEU A 125 -5.52 -16.95 -3.36
CA LEU A 125 -5.34 -15.86 -2.40
C LEU A 125 -4.00 -16.05 -1.69
N TYR A 126 -3.17 -15.03 -1.71
CA TYR A 126 -1.90 -14.99 -0.99
C TYR A 126 -1.95 -13.83 0.02
N VAL A 127 -1.60 -14.11 1.27
CA VAL A 127 -1.56 -13.11 2.35
C VAL A 127 -0.10 -12.79 2.63
N ALA A 128 0.23 -11.53 2.87
CA ALA A 128 1.60 -11.10 3.12
C ALA A 128 2.18 -11.81 4.37
N PRO A 129 3.43 -12.31 4.30
CA PRO A 129 4.09 -12.95 5.44
C PRO A 129 4.13 -12.03 6.65
N GLY A 130 3.73 -12.55 7.83
CA GLY A 130 3.71 -11.83 9.09
C GLY A 130 2.34 -11.34 9.55
N TYR A 131 1.33 -11.30 8.66
CA TYR A 131 -0.02 -10.88 9.05
C TYR A 131 -0.64 -11.83 10.06
N ASN A 132 -1.20 -11.28 11.14
CA ASN A 132 -1.68 -12.04 12.30
C ASN A 132 -3.18 -11.87 12.60
N GLY A 133 -3.90 -11.09 11.80
CA GLY A 133 -5.32 -10.77 12.01
C GLY A 133 -5.61 -9.38 12.60
N ASP A 134 -4.58 -8.63 13.03
CA ASP A 134 -4.68 -7.26 13.53
C ASP A 134 -3.92 -6.29 12.60
N PRO A 135 -4.60 -5.47 11.78
CA PRO A 135 -3.96 -4.55 10.84
C PRO A 135 -3.13 -3.45 11.53
N SER A 136 -3.38 -3.18 12.82
CA SER A 136 -2.55 -2.27 13.62
C SER A 136 -1.17 -2.85 13.98
N LYS A 137 -0.86 -4.08 13.55
CA LYS A 137 0.45 -4.73 13.70
C LYS A 137 1.24 -4.81 12.39
N GLY A 138 0.73 -4.19 11.33
CA GLY A 138 1.33 -4.23 10.00
C GLY A 138 1.00 -5.51 9.24
N HIS A 139 1.72 -5.72 8.14
CA HIS A 139 1.61 -6.82 7.19
C HIS A 139 0.22 -6.93 6.53
N ASP A 140 -0.60 -5.89 6.57
CA ASP A 140 -1.98 -5.91 6.06
C ASP A 140 -2.03 -5.72 4.53
N ALA A 141 -1.56 -6.74 3.81
CA ALA A 141 -1.58 -6.82 2.35
C ALA A 141 -1.90 -8.25 1.87
N ALA A 142 -2.66 -8.36 0.78
CA ALA A 142 -3.01 -9.62 0.14
C ALA A 142 -3.08 -9.47 -1.39
N LEU A 143 -2.68 -10.53 -2.08
CA LEU A 143 -2.76 -10.67 -3.53
C LEU A 143 -3.87 -11.65 -3.91
N LEU A 144 -4.70 -11.24 -4.87
CA LEU A 144 -5.72 -12.07 -5.48
C LEU A 144 -5.28 -12.42 -6.90
N HIS A 145 -5.07 -13.71 -7.16
CA HIS A 145 -4.91 -14.22 -8.51
C HIS A 145 -6.30 -14.50 -9.09
N LEU A 146 -6.64 -13.86 -10.20
CA LEU A 146 -7.94 -13.99 -10.85
C LEU A 146 -8.04 -15.32 -11.60
N SER A 147 -9.27 -15.78 -11.85
CA SER A 147 -9.52 -17.01 -12.62
C SER A 147 -9.41 -16.84 -14.13
N SER A 148 -9.25 -15.60 -14.60
CA SER A 148 -9.04 -15.20 -15.99
C SER A 148 -8.63 -13.72 -16.04
N PRO A 149 -7.88 -13.27 -17.05
CA PRO A 149 -7.36 -11.91 -17.13
C PRO A 149 -8.48 -10.88 -17.31
N LEU A 150 -8.26 -9.68 -16.78
CA LEU A 150 -9.04 -8.48 -17.10
C LEU A 150 -8.66 -7.96 -18.48
N ASP A 151 -9.64 -7.46 -19.22
CA ASP A 151 -9.39 -6.69 -20.44
C ASP A 151 -8.90 -5.28 -20.06
N LEU A 152 -7.59 -5.04 -20.20
CA LEU A 152 -6.96 -3.75 -19.94
C LEU A 152 -6.77 -2.91 -21.22
N SER A 153 -7.42 -3.27 -22.34
CA SER A 153 -7.28 -2.54 -23.62
C SER A 153 -8.09 -1.24 -23.69
N GLY A 154 -9.05 -1.06 -22.78
CA GLY A 154 -9.89 0.13 -22.66
C GLY A 154 -9.30 1.21 -21.75
N ASN A 155 -10.13 2.17 -21.35
CA ASN A 155 -9.77 3.24 -20.41
C ASN A 155 -10.49 3.13 -19.05
N THR A 156 -11.25 2.06 -18.81
CA THR A 156 -11.97 1.83 -17.55
C THR A 156 -11.27 0.82 -16.64
N ALA A 157 -10.31 0.05 -17.14
CA ALA A 157 -9.51 -0.88 -16.36
C ALA A 157 -8.05 -0.75 -16.81
N SER A 158 -7.12 -0.53 -15.87
CA SER A 158 -5.69 -0.40 -16.16
C SER A 158 -4.87 -0.71 -14.90
N ALA A 159 -3.68 -1.29 -15.06
CA ALA A 159 -2.78 -1.57 -13.95
C ALA A 159 -2.11 -0.30 -13.42
N ILE A 160 -1.96 -0.17 -12.10
CA ILE A 160 -1.18 0.90 -11.46
C ILE A 160 0.25 0.42 -11.16
N THR A 161 1.23 1.31 -11.33
CA THR A 161 2.63 1.02 -10.96
C THR A 161 2.79 1.06 -9.45
N LEU A 162 3.45 0.06 -8.86
CA LEU A 162 3.77 0.03 -7.44
C LEU A 162 4.86 1.05 -7.10
N ALA A 163 4.67 1.85 -6.05
CA ALA A 163 5.72 2.74 -5.57
C ALA A 163 6.84 1.93 -4.90
N THR A 164 8.09 2.28 -5.21
CA THR A 164 9.30 1.65 -4.63
C THR A 164 10.00 2.58 -3.63
N GLU A 165 10.93 2.06 -2.83
CA GLU A 165 11.75 2.90 -1.92
C GLU A 165 12.63 3.93 -2.68
N ALA A 166 12.97 3.67 -3.95
CA ALA A 166 13.63 4.66 -4.81
C ALA A 166 12.72 5.85 -5.17
N GLU A 167 11.42 5.72 -4.95
CA GLU A 167 10.39 6.72 -5.24
C GLU A 167 9.90 7.47 -3.98
N ALA A 168 10.54 7.25 -2.84
CA ALA A 168 10.13 7.79 -1.53
C ALA A 168 9.92 9.31 -1.47
N GLN A 169 10.56 10.09 -2.36
CA GLN A 169 10.28 11.53 -2.46
C GLN A 169 8.84 11.87 -2.91
N TYR A 170 8.12 10.95 -3.56
CA TYR A 170 6.75 11.15 -4.04
C TYR A 170 5.68 10.75 -3.02
N PHE A 171 6.05 10.06 -1.93
CA PHE A 171 5.16 9.70 -0.82
C PHE A 171 5.72 10.14 0.54
N ALA A 172 6.41 11.28 0.55
CA ALA A 172 6.88 11.96 1.75
C ALA A 172 5.75 12.74 2.45
N PRO A 173 5.86 13.00 3.78
CA PRO A 173 4.88 13.80 4.51
C PRO A 173 4.66 15.19 3.92
N GLY A 174 3.39 15.62 3.86
CA GLY A 174 2.95 16.87 3.25
C GLY A 174 2.66 16.78 1.74
N ILE A 175 2.83 15.61 1.11
CA ILE A 175 2.33 15.34 -0.24
C ILE A 175 0.91 14.80 -0.15
N ASP A 176 0.01 15.32 -0.98
CA ASP A 176 -1.35 14.83 -1.09
C ASP A 176 -1.42 13.53 -1.90
N ALA A 177 -2.20 12.57 -1.39
CA ALA A 177 -2.45 11.29 -2.01
C ALA A 177 -3.95 11.13 -2.30
N LEU A 178 -4.26 10.60 -3.48
CA LEU A 178 -5.62 10.29 -3.91
C LEU A 178 -6.05 8.93 -3.35
N VAL A 179 -7.15 8.90 -2.62
CA VAL A 179 -7.85 7.68 -2.20
C VAL A 179 -9.19 7.61 -2.94
N SER A 180 -9.58 6.41 -3.34
CA SER A 180 -10.87 6.17 -4.00
C SER A 180 -11.56 4.90 -3.51
N GLY A 181 -12.89 4.88 -3.60
CA GLY A 181 -13.69 3.73 -3.16
C GLY A 181 -15.20 3.99 -3.09
N TRP A 182 -15.91 2.98 -2.56
CA TRP A 182 -17.35 3.04 -2.30
C TRP A 182 -17.67 2.68 -0.83
N GLY A 183 -16.74 2.97 0.08
CA GLY A 183 -16.92 2.86 1.51
C GLY A 183 -17.93 3.88 2.05
N THR A 184 -18.13 3.86 3.36
CA THR A 184 -19.08 4.75 4.01
C THR A 184 -18.62 6.20 4.02
N LEU A 185 -19.60 7.08 4.22
CA LEU A 185 -19.46 8.50 3.91
C LEU A 185 -19.31 9.34 5.19
N SER A 186 -19.65 8.68 6.30
CA SER A 186 -19.29 9.00 7.66
C SER A 186 -19.10 7.66 8.40
N SER A 187 -18.53 7.69 9.61
CA SER A 187 -18.36 6.49 10.44
C SER A 187 -19.71 5.83 10.75
N GLY A 188 -19.98 4.65 10.17
CA GLY A 188 -21.26 3.94 10.28
C GLY A 188 -22.39 4.50 9.41
N GLY A 189 -22.08 5.37 8.45
CA GLY A 189 -23.03 5.97 7.51
C GLY A 189 -23.48 5.07 6.36
N SER A 190 -24.13 5.69 5.36
CA SER A 190 -24.47 5.10 4.06
C SER A 190 -23.20 4.81 3.23
N SER A 191 -23.27 3.89 2.27
CA SER A 191 -22.21 3.62 1.28
C SER A 191 -22.71 3.91 -0.14
N PRO A 192 -22.05 4.78 -0.91
CA PRO A 192 -22.58 5.40 -2.12
C PRO A 192 -22.62 4.39 -3.26
N ASN A 193 -23.51 4.59 -4.23
CA ASN A 193 -23.46 3.80 -5.46
C ASN A 193 -22.41 4.35 -6.43
N THR A 194 -22.22 5.68 -6.51
CA THR A 194 -21.17 6.30 -7.31
C THR A 194 -19.81 6.18 -6.63
N LEU A 195 -18.76 5.89 -7.41
CA LEU A 195 -17.37 5.87 -6.97
C LEU A 195 -16.98 7.26 -6.47
N GLN A 196 -16.34 7.32 -5.31
CA GLN A 196 -15.85 8.56 -4.72
C GLN A 196 -14.32 8.62 -4.80
N SER A 197 -13.77 9.83 -4.74
CA SER A 197 -12.36 10.03 -4.43
C SER A 197 -12.11 11.26 -3.57
N VAL A 198 -10.99 11.27 -2.87
CA VAL A 198 -10.55 12.37 -2.00
C VAL A 198 -9.03 12.48 -2.00
N GLU A 199 -8.50 13.69 -1.87
CA GLU A 199 -7.07 13.94 -1.66
C GLU A 199 -6.80 14.14 -0.16
N VAL A 200 -5.82 13.42 0.38
CA VAL A 200 -5.41 13.49 1.79
C VAL A 200 -3.90 13.69 1.94
N PRO A 201 -3.44 14.65 2.77
CA PRO A 201 -2.01 14.90 2.96
C PRO A 201 -1.36 13.76 3.77
N ILE A 202 -0.23 13.25 3.29
CA ILE A 202 0.58 12.27 4.00
C ILE A 202 1.11 12.86 5.31
N VAL A 203 0.99 12.10 6.39
CA VAL A 203 1.45 12.43 7.73
C VAL A 203 2.65 11.55 8.08
N SER A 204 3.65 12.08 8.80
CA SER A 204 4.80 11.27 9.20
C SER A 204 4.40 10.18 10.20
N ASN A 205 5.01 8.99 10.12
CA ASN A 205 4.79 7.92 11.09
C ASN A 205 5.05 8.38 12.55
N ALA A 206 5.90 9.39 12.77
CA ALA A 206 6.13 9.98 14.08
C ALA A 206 4.93 10.80 14.60
N GLN A 207 4.24 11.55 13.72
CA GLN A 207 3.00 12.25 14.07
C GLN A 207 1.85 11.27 14.29
N ALA A 208 1.72 10.24 13.43
CA ALA A 208 0.74 9.18 13.62
C ALA A 208 0.97 8.40 14.93
N ALA A 209 2.22 8.06 15.26
CA ALA A 209 2.55 7.46 16.55
C ALA A 209 2.36 8.41 17.75
N ALA A 210 2.39 9.73 17.55
CA ALA A 210 2.02 10.69 18.60
C ALA A 210 0.50 10.70 18.87
N ALA A 211 -0.31 10.49 17.83
CA ALA A 211 -1.77 10.34 17.93
C ALA A 211 -2.18 8.99 18.57
N TYR A 212 -1.67 7.88 18.02
CA TYR A 212 -2.03 6.52 18.43
C TYR A 212 -1.24 5.98 19.64
N GLY A 213 -0.21 6.69 20.10
CA GLY A 213 0.68 6.28 21.19
C GLY A 213 2.01 5.69 20.69
N ALA A 214 3.10 5.96 21.41
CA ALA A 214 4.44 5.61 20.93
C ALA A 214 4.62 4.10 20.69
N GLY A 215 5.16 3.73 19.52
CA GLY A 215 5.34 2.33 19.11
C GLY A 215 4.11 1.65 18.49
N SER A 216 3.04 2.40 18.21
CA SER A 216 1.83 1.91 17.53
C SER A 216 1.95 1.77 16.01
N VAL A 217 2.87 2.49 15.37
CA VAL A 217 3.03 2.55 13.92
C VAL A 217 4.31 1.83 13.48
N THR A 218 4.19 0.89 12.55
CA THR A 218 5.29 0.09 12.00
C THR A 218 5.90 0.72 10.74
N ALA A 219 7.01 0.17 10.23
CA ALA A 219 7.74 0.74 9.08
C ALA A 219 6.98 0.54 7.75
N ASP A 220 6.28 -0.58 7.64
CA ASP A 220 5.40 -1.00 6.53
C ASP A 220 4.04 -0.30 6.56
N GLN A 221 3.87 0.75 7.39
CA GLN A 221 2.68 1.59 7.42
C GLN A 221 3.02 3.02 6.96
N ILE A 222 2.03 3.68 6.36
CA ILE A 222 2.02 5.10 6.01
C ILE A 222 0.70 5.71 6.50
N ALA A 223 0.71 6.98 6.89
CA ALA A 223 -0.45 7.67 7.45
C ALA A 223 -0.85 8.87 6.60
N ALA A 224 -2.12 9.25 6.59
CA ALA A 224 -2.60 10.47 5.94
C ALA A 224 -3.82 11.07 6.65
N GLY A 225 -4.05 12.36 6.45
CA GLY A 225 -5.20 13.08 6.99
C GLY A 225 -4.84 14.42 7.65
N ILE A 226 -5.85 15.28 7.83
CA ILE A 226 -5.66 16.67 8.30
C ILE A 226 -5.72 16.74 9.83
N LEU A 227 -4.60 16.43 10.50
CA LEU A 227 -4.51 16.50 11.95
C LEU A 227 -4.87 17.89 12.50
N GLY A 228 -5.65 17.90 13.58
CA GLY A 228 -6.20 19.10 14.23
C GLY A 228 -7.45 19.68 13.58
N VAL A 229 -7.86 19.18 12.40
CA VAL A 229 -9.07 19.61 11.68
C VAL A 229 -10.03 18.44 11.43
N GLY A 230 -9.50 17.30 10.99
CA GLY A 230 -10.30 16.15 10.57
C GLY A 230 -11.04 16.45 9.27
N GLY A 231 -12.20 15.83 9.10
CA GLY A 231 -13.13 16.09 7.99
C GLY A 231 -12.70 15.54 6.61
N VAL A 232 -11.52 14.91 6.50
CA VAL A 232 -11.04 14.26 5.26
C VAL A 232 -10.36 12.92 5.56
N ASP A 233 -10.93 11.79 5.11
CA ASP A 233 -10.39 10.42 5.30
C ASP A 233 -11.15 9.35 4.49
N SER A 234 -10.52 8.19 4.33
CA SER A 234 -11.13 6.90 3.97
C SER A 234 -12.03 6.33 5.09
N CYS A 235 -12.95 5.42 4.78
CA CYS A 235 -13.90 4.89 5.76
C CYS A 235 -14.31 3.42 5.50
N GLN A 236 -15.37 2.94 6.16
CA GLN A 236 -15.71 1.50 6.16
C GLN A 236 -16.13 1.02 4.76
N GLY A 237 -15.34 0.11 4.18
CA GLY A 237 -15.56 -0.44 2.84
C GLY A 237 -14.56 0.06 1.78
N ASP A 238 -13.82 1.14 2.07
CA ASP A 238 -12.67 1.54 1.26
C ASP A 238 -11.44 0.66 1.52
N SER A 239 -11.42 -0.04 2.66
CA SER A 239 -10.46 -1.10 3.02
C SER A 239 -9.96 -1.91 1.83
N GLY A 240 -8.65 -2.03 1.67
CA GLY A 240 -8.01 -2.68 0.52
C GLY A 240 -7.92 -1.82 -0.74
N GLY A 241 -8.58 -0.66 -0.78
CA GLY A 241 -8.55 0.29 -1.88
C GLY A 241 -7.19 0.99 -2.08
N PRO A 242 -7.04 1.71 -3.20
CA PRO A 242 -5.79 2.33 -3.59
C PRO A 242 -5.50 3.62 -2.79
N PHE A 243 -4.24 3.82 -2.43
CA PHE A 243 -3.69 5.10 -1.96
C PHE A 243 -2.59 5.53 -2.94
N VAL A 244 -2.87 6.56 -3.74
CA VAL A 244 -2.11 6.89 -4.96
C VAL A 244 -1.42 8.24 -4.83
N VAL A 245 -0.15 8.31 -5.22
CA VAL A 245 0.60 9.58 -5.33
C VAL A 245 0.93 9.89 -6.78
N SER A 246 1.04 11.18 -7.10
CA SER A 246 1.48 11.63 -8.43
C SER A 246 3.01 11.62 -8.53
N SER A 247 3.55 11.08 -9.63
CA SER A 247 4.96 11.20 -9.99
C SER A 247 5.12 11.72 -11.44
N PRO A 248 6.31 12.20 -11.84
CA PRO A 248 6.60 12.54 -13.24
C PRO A 248 6.46 11.36 -14.22
N GLY A 249 6.54 10.12 -13.74
CA GLY A 249 6.33 8.90 -14.53
C GLY A 249 4.87 8.46 -14.64
N GLY A 250 3.96 9.10 -13.89
CA GLY A 250 2.55 8.70 -13.76
C GLY A 250 2.14 8.44 -12.31
N PRO A 251 0.90 7.97 -12.07
CA PRO A 251 0.41 7.61 -10.74
C PRO A 251 1.13 6.38 -10.19
N LEU A 252 1.52 6.44 -8.92
CA LEU A 252 2.14 5.34 -8.18
C LEU A 252 1.24 4.92 -7.02
N LEU A 253 1.04 3.62 -6.86
CA LEU A 253 0.36 3.05 -5.70
C LEU A 253 1.33 3.06 -4.51
N ALA A 254 1.19 4.05 -3.62
CA ALA A 254 2.03 4.22 -2.44
C ALA A 254 1.49 3.47 -1.22
N GLY A 255 0.19 3.18 -1.18
CA GLY A 255 -0.42 2.47 -0.07
C GLY A 255 -1.69 1.67 -0.40
N ILE A 256 -2.15 0.94 0.60
CA ILE A 256 -3.41 0.18 0.61
C ILE A 256 -4.22 0.65 1.82
N VAL A 257 -5.50 1.02 1.64
CA VAL A 257 -6.40 1.41 2.75
C VAL A 257 -6.48 0.27 3.77
N SER A 258 -6.14 0.53 5.05
CA SER A 258 -5.94 -0.53 6.05
C SER A 258 -6.77 -0.34 7.32
N TRP A 259 -6.49 0.67 8.14
CA TRP A 259 -7.19 0.87 9.42
C TRP A 259 -7.24 2.34 9.87
N GLY A 260 -8.01 2.63 10.91
CA GLY A 260 -8.16 3.95 11.51
C GLY A 260 -8.99 3.91 12.78
N ILE A 261 -9.05 5.01 13.52
CA ILE A 261 -10.02 5.19 14.62
C ILE A 261 -11.06 6.20 14.14
N GLY A 262 -12.30 5.73 13.99
CA GLY A 262 -13.35 6.50 13.31
C GLY A 262 -13.10 6.62 11.81
N CYS A 263 -13.60 7.69 11.22
CA CYS A 263 -13.23 8.16 9.90
C CYS A 263 -13.10 9.68 10.01
N ALA A 264 -11.98 10.25 9.55
CA ALA A 264 -11.74 11.68 9.52
C ALA A 264 -11.77 12.37 10.90
N ASP A 265 -11.37 11.65 11.95
CA ASP A 265 -11.19 12.21 13.28
C ASP A 265 -10.01 13.18 13.28
N ALA A 266 -10.20 14.39 13.83
CA ALA A 266 -9.15 15.41 13.89
C ALA A 266 -7.90 14.97 14.68
N ASN A 267 -8.02 13.94 15.52
CA ASN A 267 -6.94 13.45 16.37
C ASN A 267 -6.21 12.24 15.78
N TYR A 268 -6.81 11.49 14.85
CA TYR A 268 -6.32 10.21 14.37
C TYR A 268 -6.24 10.18 12.83
N PRO A 269 -5.04 10.09 12.23
CA PRO A 269 -4.92 10.00 10.78
C PRO A 269 -5.27 8.59 10.29
N GLY A 270 -5.85 8.47 9.09
CA GLY A 270 -6.04 7.17 8.43
C GLY A 270 -4.70 6.46 8.24
N MET A 271 -4.72 5.13 8.39
CA MET A 271 -3.54 4.27 8.29
C MET A 271 -3.63 3.32 7.11
N TYR A 272 -2.54 3.24 6.36
CA TYR A 272 -2.44 2.53 5.09
C TYR A 272 -1.20 1.62 5.11
N SER A 273 -1.26 0.44 4.49
CA SER A 273 -0.09 -0.42 4.31
C SER A 273 0.81 0.19 3.23
N ARG A 274 2.08 0.46 3.53
CA ARG A 274 3.08 1.08 2.66
C ARG A 274 3.53 0.10 1.57
N VAL A 275 3.10 0.32 0.33
CA VAL A 275 3.32 -0.62 -0.79
C VAL A 275 4.80 -0.86 -1.08
N SER A 276 5.66 0.14 -0.91
CA SER A 276 7.11 0.00 -1.13
C SER A 276 7.78 -1.05 -0.23
N HIS A 277 7.18 -1.39 0.92
CA HIS A 277 7.63 -2.47 1.81
C HIS A 277 7.19 -3.88 1.35
N PHE A 278 6.27 -3.98 0.38
CA PHE A 278 5.70 -5.24 -0.12
C PHE A 278 6.16 -5.60 -1.54
N VAL A 279 6.89 -4.71 -2.24
CA VAL A 279 7.27 -4.90 -3.66
C VAL A 279 8.00 -6.22 -3.92
N ASP A 280 8.97 -6.60 -3.07
CA ASP A 280 9.72 -7.84 -3.25
C ASP A 280 8.81 -9.07 -3.11
N TRP A 281 7.97 -9.11 -2.06
CA TRP A 281 6.99 -10.18 -1.86
C TRP A 281 5.96 -10.25 -3.01
N VAL A 282 5.52 -9.11 -3.53
CA VAL A 282 4.61 -9.06 -4.69
C VAL A 282 5.31 -9.63 -5.91
N ASN A 283 6.55 -9.23 -6.20
CA ASN A 283 7.32 -9.73 -7.33
C ASN A 283 7.59 -11.23 -7.25
N ASP A 284 7.99 -11.74 -6.07
CA ASP A 284 8.20 -13.17 -5.84
C ASP A 284 6.91 -13.98 -6.03
N THR A 285 5.77 -13.48 -5.53
CA THR A 285 4.47 -14.18 -5.60
C THR A 285 3.88 -14.17 -7.02
N THR A 286 4.06 -13.08 -7.76
CA THR A 286 3.46 -12.87 -9.09
C THR A 286 4.36 -13.32 -10.25
N GLY A 287 5.65 -13.50 -10.01
CA GLY A 287 6.65 -13.78 -11.04
C GLY A 287 7.35 -12.55 -11.63
N GLY A 288 6.95 -11.34 -11.22
CA GLY A 288 7.58 -10.06 -11.56
C GLY A 288 6.62 -9.07 -12.23
N VAL A 289 5.90 -8.28 -11.43
CA VAL A 289 4.90 -7.29 -11.89
C VAL A 289 5.31 -5.84 -11.59
N GLY A 290 6.21 -5.61 -10.62
CA GLY A 290 6.63 -4.29 -10.16
C GLY A 290 7.89 -3.76 -10.85
N GLY A 291 7.73 -2.89 -11.85
CA GLY A 291 8.83 -2.11 -12.45
C GLY A 291 8.46 -1.46 -13.80
N GLY A 292 7.75 -0.33 -13.78
CA GLY A 292 7.27 0.32 -15.00
C GLY A 292 8.39 0.91 -15.88
N GLY A 293 8.36 0.68 -17.20
CA GLY A 293 9.44 1.18 -18.06
C GLY A 293 9.47 0.89 -19.57
N GLY A 294 8.34 0.63 -20.24
CA GLY A 294 8.20 0.86 -21.70
C GLY A 294 8.85 -0.12 -22.70
N GLY A 295 7.99 -0.86 -23.41
CA GLY A 295 8.08 -1.08 -24.87
C GLY A 295 9.27 -1.87 -25.45
N GLY A 296 9.06 -3.17 -25.71
CA GLY A 296 9.93 -3.98 -26.56
C GLY A 296 9.47 -5.42 -26.68
N GLY A 297 8.71 -5.76 -27.72
CA GLY A 297 8.17 -7.11 -27.89
C GLY A 297 9.18 -8.13 -28.42
N GLY A 298 8.94 -9.41 -28.12
CA GLY A 298 9.51 -10.54 -28.86
C GLY A 298 10.11 -11.64 -27.99
N GLY A 299 9.58 -12.85 -28.11
CA GLY A 299 10.18 -14.07 -27.55
C GLY A 299 9.25 -14.87 -26.65
N GLY A 300 8.39 -15.70 -27.24
CA GLY A 300 7.64 -16.69 -26.47
C GLY A 300 8.55 -17.81 -25.95
N GLY A 301 8.29 -18.29 -24.75
CA GLY A 301 8.98 -19.41 -24.13
C GLY A 301 8.21 -19.86 -22.89
N GLY A 302 7.28 -20.81 -23.07
CA GLY A 302 6.51 -21.35 -21.94
C GLY A 302 7.39 -22.17 -21.01
N GLY A 303 7.69 -21.63 -19.84
CA GLY A 303 8.26 -22.33 -18.70
C GLY A 303 7.25 -22.31 -17.55
N GLY A 304 6.87 -23.48 -17.03
CA GLY A 304 5.85 -23.59 -16.00
C GLY A 304 6.31 -23.10 -14.63
N VAL A 305 5.35 -23.11 -13.68
CA VAL A 305 5.58 -22.96 -12.24
C VAL A 305 6.82 -23.73 -11.77
N GLY A 306 7.72 -23.05 -11.05
CA GLY A 306 8.89 -23.67 -10.40
C GLY A 306 10.22 -23.67 -11.18
N SER A 307 10.42 -22.81 -12.18
CA SER A 307 11.75 -22.66 -12.80
C SER A 307 12.65 -21.65 -12.06
N CYS A 308 13.72 -22.15 -11.43
CA CYS A 308 14.82 -21.35 -10.88
C CYS A 308 15.91 -21.00 -11.93
N GLU A 309 15.64 -21.22 -13.21
CA GLU A 309 16.56 -20.96 -14.33
C GLU A 309 16.92 -19.46 -14.40
N GLY A 310 18.22 -19.15 -14.33
CA GLY A 310 18.74 -17.78 -14.34
C GLY A 310 18.52 -16.96 -13.04
N ARG A 311 17.88 -17.51 -12.00
CA ARG A 311 17.55 -16.79 -10.75
C ARG A 311 18.58 -16.98 -9.62
N CYS A 312 19.43 -17.99 -9.73
CA CYS A 312 20.44 -18.28 -8.72
C CYS A 312 21.73 -17.48 -8.99
N GLY A 313 22.32 -16.87 -7.96
CA GLY A 313 23.58 -16.10 -8.08
C GLY A 313 23.79 -14.98 -7.05
N ASN A 314 22.72 -14.44 -6.46
CA ASN A 314 22.82 -13.51 -5.33
C ASN A 314 22.67 -14.29 -4.01
N TYR A 315 23.77 -14.49 -3.30
CA TYR A 315 23.75 -15.20 -2.01
C TYR A 315 22.95 -14.41 -0.95
N SER A 316 21.80 -14.98 -0.58
CA SER A 316 21.07 -14.76 0.67
C SER A 316 20.45 -13.39 0.92
N ALA A 317 19.29 -13.14 0.29
CA ALA A 317 18.17 -12.42 0.92
C ALA A 317 16.83 -12.83 0.26
N GLY A 318 15.96 -13.54 0.98
CA GLY A 318 14.56 -13.78 0.56
C GLY A 318 14.30 -15.00 -0.35
N LEU A 319 14.08 -16.17 0.27
CA LEU A 319 13.10 -17.25 -0.05
C LEU A 319 12.76 -17.71 -1.50
N SER A 320 13.34 -17.21 -2.59
CA SER A 320 12.85 -17.50 -3.96
C SER A 320 13.48 -18.72 -4.66
N CYS A 321 14.74 -19.05 -4.41
CA CYS A 321 15.43 -20.27 -4.88
C CYS A 321 16.52 -20.68 -3.88
N GLN A 322 16.64 -21.98 -3.56
CA GLN A 322 17.55 -22.48 -2.52
C GLN A 322 18.66 -23.39 -3.03
N CYS A 323 19.76 -23.38 -2.29
CA CYS A 323 21.00 -24.11 -2.53
C CYS A 323 21.27 -25.20 -1.48
N ASP A 324 20.23 -25.69 -0.81
CA ASP A 324 20.33 -26.63 0.31
C ASP A 324 19.66 -28.00 0.04
N ALA A 325 19.91 -28.96 0.92
CA ALA A 325 19.41 -30.33 0.79
C ALA A 325 17.89 -30.49 1.01
N GLN A 326 17.19 -29.43 1.43
CA GLN A 326 15.74 -29.42 1.59
C GLN A 326 15.03 -28.92 0.32
N CYS A 327 15.74 -28.32 -0.65
CA CYS A 327 15.09 -27.69 -1.82
C CYS A 327 14.18 -28.65 -2.60
N SER A 328 14.56 -29.93 -2.71
CA SER A 328 13.77 -30.96 -3.41
C SER A 328 12.45 -31.28 -2.72
N THR A 329 12.29 -30.88 -1.45
CA THR A 329 11.05 -31.01 -0.66
C THR A 329 10.09 -29.85 -0.91
N TYR A 330 10.63 -28.66 -1.21
CA TYR A 330 9.85 -27.43 -1.38
C TYR A 330 9.67 -27.00 -2.85
N GLY A 331 10.43 -27.59 -3.77
CA GLY A 331 10.30 -27.35 -5.22
C GLY A 331 11.05 -26.12 -5.72
N ASP A 332 12.03 -25.64 -4.95
CA ASP A 332 12.77 -24.38 -5.12
C ASP A 332 14.27 -24.60 -5.42
N CYS A 333 14.64 -25.78 -5.92
CA CYS A 333 16.03 -26.09 -6.28
C CYS A 333 16.52 -25.27 -7.48
N CYS A 334 17.71 -24.68 -7.34
CA CYS A 334 18.49 -24.21 -8.48
C CYS A 334 18.79 -25.37 -9.46
N PRO A 335 18.48 -25.25 -10.77
CA PRO A 335 18.73 -26.34 -11.73
C PRO A 335 20.22 -26.65 -11.92
N ASP A 336 21.09 -25.64 -11.72
CA ASP A 336 22.54 -25.75 -11.81
C ASP A 336 23.23 -25.72 -10.42
N LEU A 337 22.83 -26.64 -9.54
CA LEU A 337 23.32 -26.72 -8.15
C LEU A 337 24.86 -26.71 -8.05
N ASP A 338 25.57 -27.40 -8.94
CA ASP A 338 27.04 -27.45 -8.92
C ASP A 338 27.71 -26.19 -9.51
N ALA A 339 27.13 -25.58 -10.54
CA ALA A 339 27.74 -24.45 -11.25
C ALA A 339 27.39 -23.08 -10.64
N VAL A 340 26.25 -22.96 -9.94
CA VAL A 340 25.73 -21.68 -9.44
C VAL A 340 25.73 -21.60 -7.91
N CYS A 341 25.35 -22.69 -7.21
CA CYS A 341 25.41 -22.72 -5.74
C CYS A 341 26.80 -23.07 -5.19
N GLY A 342 27.75 -23.45 -6.06
CA GLY A 342 29.14 -23.69 -5.71
C GLY A 342 29.32 -24.85 -4.72
N GLY A 343 28.67 -25.99 -4.96
CA GLY A 343 28.82 -27.19 -4.15
C GLY A 343 28.36 -27.01 -2.70
N GLY A 344 27.04 -26.99 -2.47
CA GLY A 344 26.46 -26.76 -1.15
C GLY A 344 26.88 -27.79 -0.10
N GLY A 345 27.88 -27.44 0.73
CA GLY A 345 28.32 -28.31 1.82
C GLY A 345 29.77 -28.13 2.28
N GLY A 346 30.10 -26.98 2.88
CA GLY A 346 31.25 -26.87 3.78
C GLY A 346 32.64 -27.12 3.16
N GLY A 347 32.94 -26.51 2.02
CA GLY A 347 34.30 -26.51 1.45
C GLY A 347 34.32 -25.80 0.10
N GLY A 348 34.97 -24.63 0.04
CA GLY A 348 35.20 -23.96 -1.25
C GLY A 348 36.11 -24.79 -2.17
N PRO A 349 36.16 -24.50 -3.48
CA PRO A 349 36.98 -25.24 -4.43
C PRO A 349 38.44 -25.29 -3.96
N GLN A 350 38.93 -26.51 -3.72
CA GLN A 350 40.29 -26.73 -3.23
C GLN A 350 41.31 -26.14 -4.23
N PRO A 351 42.27 -25.33 -3.76
CA PRO A 351 43.35 -24.82 -4.60
C PRO A 351 44.13 -25.97 -5.26
N GLY A 352 44.42 -25.84 -6.56
CA GLY A 352 45.31 -26.76 -7.25
C GLY A 352 46.76 -26.63 -6.75
N PRO A 353 47.62 -27.65 -6.96
CA PRO A 353 49.00 -27.65 -6.47
C PRO A 353 49.78 -26.38 -6.87
N GLY A 354 50.35 -25.70 -5.89
CA GLY A 354 51.12 -24.45 -6.08
C GLY A 354 50.28 -23.18 -6.24
N SER A 355 48.95 -23.23 -6.07
CA SER A 355 48.11 -22.04 -6.21
C SER A 355 47.92 -21.22 -4.92
N CYS A 356 48.49 -21.63 -3.79
CA CYS A 356 48.53 -20.86 -2.52
C CYS A 356 49.73 -19.90 -2.38
N VAL A 357 50.66 -19.89 -3.34
CA VAL A 357 51.88 -19.08 -3.32
C VAL A 357 51.54 -17.59 -3.13
N GLY A 358 52.00 -17.03 -2.00
CA GLY A 358 51.81 -15.61 -1.65
C GLY A 358 50.39 -15.19 -1.24
N LYS A 359 49.45 -16.13 -1.05
CA LYS A 359 48.04 -15.81 -0.71
C LYS A 359 47.71 -15.85 0.79
N CYS A 360 48.54 -16.49 1.59
CA CYS A 360 48.29 -16.63 3.02
C CYS A 360 48.53 -15.32 3.79
N GLY A 361 47.63 -14.99 4.73
CA GLY A 361 47.65 -13.73 5.49
C GLY A 361 46.67 -12.65 5.03
N LYS A 362 45.88 -12.90 3.96
CA LYS A 362 44.67 -12.12 3.62
C LYS A 362 43.43 -13.02 3.73
N LYS A 363 42.21 -12.45 3.71
CA LYS A 363 40.92 -13.17 3.84
C LYS A 363 40.58 -14.07 2.62
N SER A 364 41.46 -15.02 2.30
CA SER A 364 41.22 -16.12 1.36
C SER A 364 40.68 -17.29 2.16
N GLY A 365 39.39 -17.63 1.98
CA GLY A 365 38.77 -18.78 2.64
C GLY A 365 39.14 -20.14 2.04
N THR A 366 40.31 -20.24 1.39
CA THR A 366 40.67 -21.36 0.51
C THR A 366 42.13 -21.83 0.61
N CYS A 367 42.99 -21.21 1.41
CA CYS A 367 44.34 -21.70 1.71
C CYS A 367 44.54 -21.69 3.24
N TRP A 368 45.00 -22.79 3.80
CA TRP A 368 44.91 -23.05 5.25
C TRP A 368 46.26 -23.37 5.90
N CYS A 369 46.33 -23.07 7.20
CA CYS A 369 47.52 -23.19 8.05
C CYS A 369 47.52 -24.45 8.94
N ASP A 370 46.45 -25.24 8.94
CA ASP A 370 46.26 -26.36 9.85
C ASP A 370 47.02 -27.64 9.44
N ASN A 371 46.86 -28.73 10.19
CA ASN A 371 47.53 -30.01 9.93
C ASN A 371 46.78 -30.92 8.95
N SER A 372 45.53 -30.60 8.62
CA SER A 372 44.74 -31.25 7.58
C SER A 372 45.12 -30.76 6.18
N CYS A 373 45.70 -29.56 6.03
CA CYS A 373 45.92 -28.95 4.72
C CYS A 373 46.65 -29.83 3.69
N ALA A 374 47.54 -30.72 4.14
CA ALA A 374 48.30 -31.61 3.26
C ALA A 374 47.42 -32.69 2.61
N GLN A 375 46.30 -33.05 3.26
CA GLN A 375 45.28 -33.96 2.74
C GLN A 375 44.41 -33.27 1.67
N TYR A 376 44.24 -31.95 1.76
CA TYR A 376 43.36 -31.16 0.88
C TYR A 376 44.13 -30.33 -0.16
N GLY A 377 45.46 -30.41 -0.20
CA GLY A 377 46.30 -29.73 -1.21
C GLY A 377 46.33 -28.21 -1.08
N ASP A 378 45.88 -27.67 0.05
CA ASP A 378 45.60 -26.25 0.30
C ASP A 378 46.51 -25.62 1.36
N CYS A 379 47.63 -26.29 1.66
CA CYS A 379 48.65 -25.75 2.55
C CYS A 379 49.24 -24.44 2.03
N CYS A 380 49.39 -23.49 2.94
CA CYS A 380 50.31 -22.37 2.76
C CYS A 380 51.75 -22.85 2.54
N ASP A 381 52.38 -22.46 1.43
CA ASP A 381 53.73 -22.91 1.06
C ASP A 381 54.79 -22.56 2.12
N ASN A 382 54.64 -21.41 2.79
CA ASN A 382 55.49 -20.96 3.89
C ASN A 382 54.79 -21.16 5.26
N LYS A 383 54.24 -22.35 5.52
CA LYS A 383 53.51 -22.67 6.78
C LYS A 383 54.24 -22.22 8.05
N VAL A 384 55.57 -22.39 8.13
CA VAL A 384 56.37 -22.03 9.31
C VAL A 384 56.61 -20.51 9.46
N GLU A 385 56.69 -19.74 8.36
CA GLU A 385 56.92 -18.29 8.43
C GLU A 385 55.62 -17.48 8.56
N VAL A 386 54.51 -17.98 7.98
CA VAL A 386 53.26 -17.23 7.86
C VAL A 386 52.24 -17.62 8.95
N CYS A 387 52.28 -18.87 9.43
CA CYS A 387 51.28 -19.39 10.37
C CYS A 387 51.79 -19.53 11.83
N GLY A 388 53.12 -19.60 12.04
CA GLY A 388 53.75 -19.87 13.34
C GLY A 388 54.16 -21.32 13.53
#